data_AF-A0A094ZL25-F1
#
_entry.id   AF-A0A094ZL25-F1
#
_cell.length_a   1.000
_cell.length_b   1.000
_cell.length_c   1.000
_cell.angle_alpha   90.00
_cell.angle_beta   90.00
_cell.angle_gamma   90.00
#
_symmetry.space_group_name_H-M   'P 1'
#
loop_
_entity.id
_entity.type
_entity.pdbx_description
1 polymer ?
#
loop_
_entity_poly.entity_id
_entity_poly.type
_entity_poly.pdbx_seq_one_letter_code
_entity_poly.pdbx_strand_id
1 'polypeptide(L)'
;MSILNTDPPDCHFLCELCTSTVNATKYIMDNEPFIPKILKNFMPICYMLPKLQYRKICYHLVDGGAVDIIHELVNKINENNFCFHIGLCHNTIPCPSFQKTMT
;
A
#
# COMPACT_ATOMS: atom_id res chain seq x y z
N MET A 1 -11.56 -28.09 -3.66
CA MET A 1 -10.35 -27.62 -4.39
C MET A 1 -10.60 -27.81 -5.86
N SER A 2 -11.10 -26.78 -6.54
CA SER A 2 -11.32 -26.81 -7.98
C SER A 2 -11.30 -25.39 -8.56
N ILE A 3 -10.30 -25.17 -9.41
CA ILE A 3 -10.37 -24.46 -10.70
C ILE A 3 -10.50 -22.93 -10.63
N LEU A 4 -9.37 -22.22 -10.51
CA LEU A 4 -9.20 -20.93 -11.19
C LEU A 4 -8.73 -21.21 -12.62
N ASN A 5 -9.66 -21.61 -13.49
CA ASN A 5 -9.50 -21.40 -14.92
C ASN A 5 -9.97 -19.96 -15.15
N THR A 6 -9.05 -19.01 -15.19
CA THR A 6 -9.40 -17.63 -15.52
C THR A 6 -8.49 -17.20 -16.64
N ASP A 7 -9.09 -16.91 -17.79
CA ASP A 7 -8.49 -16.11 -18.85
C ASP A 7 -7.73 -14.90 -18.24
N PRO A 8 -6.65 -14.42 -18.88
CA PRO A 8 -5.90 -13.30 -18.33
C PRO A 8 -6.84 -12.12 -18.03
N PRO A 9 -6.80 -11.58 -16.79
CA PRO A 9 -7.72 -10.53 -16.38
C PRO A 9 -7.59 -9.30 -17.30
N ASP A 10 -8.73 -8.73 -17.67
CA ASP A 10 -8.80 -7.49 -18.43
C ASP A 10 -7.97 -6.41 -17.70
N CYS A 11 -7.03 -5.76 -18.39
CA CYS A 11 -6.21 -4.73 -17.75
C CYS A 11 -7.02 -3.52 -17.30
N HIS A 12 -8.23 -3.30 -17.82
CA HIS A 12 -9.16 -2.32 -17.24
C HIS A 12 -9.59 -2.75 -15.83
N PHE A 13 -9.98 -4.03 -15.67
CA PHE A 13 -10.36 -4.60 -14.39
C PHE A 13 -9.20 -4.56 -13.39
N LEU A 14 -7.96 -4.87 -13.82
CA LEU A 14 -6.79 -4.78 -12.94
C LEU A 14 -6.50 -3.35 -12.48
N CYS A 15 -6.66 -2.36 -13.37
CA CYS A 15 -6.47 -0.96 -13.03
C CYS A 15 -7.53 -0.49 -12.02
N GLU A 16 -8.80 -0.80 -12.27
CA GLU A 16 -9.92 -0.47 -11.38
C GLU A 16 -9.79 -1.15 -10.02
N LEU A 17 -9.40 -2.43 -10.00
CA LEU A 17 -9.13 -3.16 -8.76
C LEU A 17 -7.99 -2.50 -7.97
N CYS A 18 -6.91 -2.12 -8.65
CA CYS A 18 -5.79 -1.45 -8.02
C CYS A 18 -6.20 -0.11 -7.40
N THR A 19 -6.83 0.78 -8.18
CA THR A 19 -7.19 2.13 -7.72
C THR A 19 -8.20 2.07 -6.58
N SER A 20 -9.19 1.18 -6.69
CA SER A 20 -10.17 0.93 -5.61
C SER A 20 -9.50 0.40 -4.34
N THR A 21 -8.54 -0.53 -4.47
CA THR A 21 -7.81 -1.09 -3.33
C THR A 21 -6.95 -0.03 -2.64
N VAL A 22 -6.26 0.82 -3.41
CA VAL A 22 -5.45 1.92 -2.86
C VAL A 22 -6.34 2.92 -2.13
N ASN A 23 -7.48 3.31 -2.71
CA ASN A 23 -8.42 4.22 -2.07
C ASN A 23 -9.04 3.64 -0.79
N ALA A 24 -9.43 2.37 -0.80
CA ALA A 24 -9.89 1.68 0.41
C ALA A 24 -8.80 1.64 1.48
N THR A 25 -7.55 1.41 1.09
CA THR A 25 -6.41 1.39 2.01
C THR A 25 -6.20 2.76 2.65
N LYS A 26 -6.24 3.85 1.86
CA LYS A 26 -6.17 5.23 2.39
C LYS A 26 -7.27 5.50 3.40
N TYR A 27 -8.51 5.14 3.07
CA TYR A 27 -9.65 5.28 3.98
C TYR A 27 -9.45 4.51 5.29
N ILE A 28 -9.00 3.26 5.23
CA ILE A 28 -8.72 2.46 6.43
C ILE A 28 -7.61 3.11 7.25
N MET A 29 -6.55 3.59 6.62
CA MET A 29 -5.43 4.22 7.31
C MET A 29 -5.85 5.50 8.04
N ASP A 30 -6.80 6.27 7.51
CA ASP A 30 -7.29 7.50 8.14
C ASP A 30 -8.30 7.25 9.26
N ASN A 31 -9.06 6.16 9.21
CA ASN A 31 -10.18 5.92 10.13
C ASN A 31 -9.90 4.86 11.20
N GLU A 32 -8.91 3.99 11.01
CA GLU A 32 -8.57 2.91 11.93
C GLU A 32 -7.21 3.16 12.61
N PRO A 33 -7.01 2.76 13.88
CA PRO A 33 -5.73 2.87 14.58
C PRO A 33 -4.71 1.82 14.10
N PHE A 34 -4.62 1.59 12.79
CA PHE A 34 -3.73 0.62 12.18
C PHE A 34 -2.26 1.01 12.35
N ILE A 35 -1.92 2.25 12.00
CA ILE A 35 -0.56 2.80 12.11
C ILE A 35 0.00 2.77 13.55
N PRO A 36 -0.68 3.35 14.57
CA PRO A 36 -0.17 3.31 15.93
C PRO A 36 -0.04 1.87 16.48
N LYS A 37 -0.92 0.95 16.06
CA LYS A 37 -0.83 -0.46 16.46
C LYS A 37 0.38 -1.16 15.85
N ILE A 38 0.67 -0.91 14.59
CA ILE A 38 1.86 -1.45 13.90
C ILE A 38 3.15 -0.84 14.49
N LEU A 39 3.18 0.46 14.74
CA LEU A 39 4.35 1.14 15.30
C LEU A 39 4.75 0.56 16.68
N LYS A 40 3.76 0.22 17.52
CA LYS A 40 4.02 -0.43 18.81
C LYS A 40 4.69 -1.80 18.69
N ASN A 41 4.55 -2.51 17.57
CA ASN A 41 5.27 -3.78 17.35
C ASN A 41 6.80 -3.56 17.20
N PHE A 42 7.24 -2.34 16.90
CA PHE A 42 8.65 -1.99 16.80
C PHE A 42 9.27 -1.56 18.15
N MET A 43 8.49 -1.53 19.23
CA MET A 43 8.99 -1.27 20.60
C MET A 43 10.22 -2.09 20.98
N PRO A 44 10.30 -3.41 20.67
CA PRO A 44 11.46 -4.24 20.98
C PRO A 44 12.78 -3.69 20.40
N ILE A 45 12.73 -3.07 19.21
CA ILE A 45 13.91 -2.49 18.55
C ILE A 45 14.46 -1.32 19.37
N CYS A 46 13.60 -0.53 20.01
CA CYS A 46 14.04 0.59 20.83
C CYS A 46 14.91 0.14 22.02
N TYR A 47 14.69 -1.06 22.58
CA TYR A 47 15.53 -1.60 23.66
C TYR A 47 16.93 -2.02 23.18
N MET A 48 17.08 -2.38 21.90
CA MET A 48 18.35 -2.80 21.32
C MET A 48 19.31 -1.63 21.07
N LEU A 49 18.82 -0.39 21.10
CA LEU A 49 19.66 0.79 20.87
C LEU A 49 20.64 1.02 22.04
N PRO A 50 21.92 1.31 21.78
CA PRO A 50 22.97 1.34 22.82
C PRO A 50 22.95 2.61 23.69
N LYS A 51 22.53 3.76 23.15
CA LYS A 51 22.53 5.04 23.89
C LYS A 51 21.12 5.44 24.30
N LEU A 52 20.98 5.95 25.53
CA LEU A 52 19.70 6.41 26.09
C LEU A 52 18.99 7.46 25.22
N GLN A 53 19.73 8.38 24.61
CA GLN A 53 19.16 9.40 23.72
C GLN A 53 18.46 8.78 22.50
N TYR A 54 19.02 7.72 21.91
CA TYR A 54 18.43 7.04 20.77
C TYR A 54 17.22 6.21 21.18
N ARG A 55 17.24 5.60 22.38
CA ARG A 55 16.06 4.93 22.94
C ARG A 55 14.90 5.90 23.10
N LYS A 56 15.13 7.08 23.68
CA LYS A 56 14.10 8.12 23.87
C LYS A 56 13.48 8.57 22.54
N ILE A 57 14.31 8.84 21.54
CA ILE A 57 13.85 9.21 20.19
C ILE A 57 13.03 8.07 19.58
N CYS A 58 13.52 6.84 19.67
CA CYS A 58 12.83 5.66 19.18
C CYS A 58 11.45 5.53 19.83
N TYR A 59 11.37 5.55 21.17
CA TYR A 59 10.10 5.48 21.91
C TYR A 59 9.12 6.54 21.47
N HIS A 60 9.56 7.79 21.33
CA HIS A 60 8.70 8.86 20.83
C HIS A 60 8.13 8.54 19.44
N LEU A 61 8.95 8.01 18.53
CA LEU A 61 8.49 7.63 17.19
C LEU A 61 7.47 6.48 17.23
N VAL A 62 7.76 5.41 17.98
CA VAL A 62 6.91 4.21 18.01
C VAL A 62 5.65 4.37 18.87
N ASP A 63 5.62 5.34 19.79
CA ASP A 63 4.47 5.64 20.67
C ASP A 63 3.54 6.72 20.10
N GLY A 64 3.62 6.98 18.80
CA GLY A 64 2.69 7.87 18.11
C GLY A 64 3.34 9.08 17.45
N GLY A 65 4.61 9.38 17.74
CA GLY A 65 5.30 10.53 17.15
C GLY A 65 5.53 10.42 15.64
N ALA A 66 5.38 9.23 15.04
CA ALA A 66 5.42 9.04 13.59
C ALA A 66 4.02 8.99 12.92
N VAL A 67 2.93 9.02 13.70
CA VAL A 67 1.56 8.83 13.17
C VAL A 67 1.22 9.92 12.16
N ASP A 68 1.36 11.19 12.53
CA ASP A 68 1.02 12.32 11.67
C ASP A 68 1.82 12.32 10.35
N ILE A 69 3.12 11.99 10.44
CA ILE A 69 4.00 11.90 9.26
C ILE A 69 3.52 10.78 8.32
N ILE A 70 3.12 9.63 8.87
CA ILE A 70 2.62 8.52 8.05
C ILE A 70 1.28 8.89 7.42
N HIS A 71 0.36 9.53 8.14
CA HIS A 71 -0.89 10.02 7.54
C HIS A 71 -0.61 11.02 6.41
N GLU A 72 0.33 11.94 6.59
CA GLU A 72 0.71 12.88 5.54
C GLU A 72 1.26 12.17 4.30
N LEU A 73 2.09 11.13 4.49
CA LEU A 73 2.64 10.33 3.39
C LEU A 73 1.54 9.57 2.64
N VAL A 74 0.60 8.95 3.35
CA VAL A 74 -0.53 8.21 2.77
C VAL A 74 -1.42 9.14 1.97
N ASN A 75 -1.69 10.34 2.48
CA ASN A 75 -2.50 11.34 1.79
C ASN A 75 -1.86 11.87 0.50
N LYS A 76 -0.53 11.83 0.39
CA LYS A 76 0.19 12.17 -0.85
C LYS A 76 0.14 11.06 -1.91
N ILE A 77 -0.30 9.85 -1.58
CA ILE A 77 -0.44 8.78 -2.56
C ILE A 77 -1.63 9.09 -3.47
N ASN A 78 -1.34 9.31 -4.76
CA ASN A 78 -2.34 9.30 -5.81
C ASN A 78 -2.46 7.87 -6.36
N GLU A 79 -3.65 7.30 -6.29
CA GLU A 79 -3.96 5.92 -6.66
C GLU A 79 -3.65 5.64 -8.13
N ASN A 80 -3.93 6.58 -9.04
CA ASN A 80 -3.67 6.41 -10.47
C ASN A 80 -2.17 6.35 -10.74
N ASN A 81 -1.40 7.27 -10.15
CA ASN A 81 0.06 7.29 -10.29
C ASN A 81 0.70 6.04 -9.68
N PHE A 82 0.23 5.60 -8.52
CA PHE A 82 0.72 4.38 -7.87
C PHE A 82 0.45 3.15 -8.73
N CYS A 83 -0.80 2.98 -9.18
CA CYS A 83 -1.21 1.85 -10.01
C CYS A 83 -0.54 1.85 -11.38
N PHE A 84 -0.26 3.03 -11.95
CA PHE A 84 0.58 3.17 -13.14
C PHE A 84 2.02 2.73 -12.87
N HIS A 85 2.61 3.18 -11.76
CA HIS A 85 3.99 2.86 -11.42
C HIS A 85 4.24 1.36 -11.23
N ILE A 86 3.27 0.62 -10.68
CA ILE A 86 3.37 -0.83 -10.49
C ILE A 86 2.86 -1.64 -11.70
N GLY A 87 2.49 -0.97 -12.81
CA GLY A 87 2.10 -1.61 -14.06
C GLY A 87 0.68 -2.18 -14.11
N LEU A 88 -0.19 -1.81 -13.17
CA LEU A 88 -1.60 -2.24 -13.16
C LEU A 88 -2.51 -1.27 -13.93
N CYS A 89 -2.08 -0.02 -14.15
CA CYS A 89 -2.74 0.94 -15.03
C CYS A 89 -1.81 1.38 -16.17
N HIS A 90 -2.36 1.69 -17.35
CA HIS A 90 -1.62 2.14 -18.53
C HIS A 90 -2.27 3.38 -19.14
N ASN A 91 -1.46 4.32 -19.64
CA ASN A 91 -1.96 5.64 -20.06
C ASN A 91 -2.63 5.64 -21.46
N THR A 92 -2.21 4.79 -22.40
CA THR A 92 -2.65 4.92 -23.81
C THR A 92 -2.44 3.69 -24.70
N ILE A 93 -2.12 2.52 -24.16
CA ILE A 93 -2.13 1.29 -24.97
C ILE A 93 -3.54 0.72 -24.83
N PRO A 94 -4.34 0.57 -25.91
CA PRO A 94 -5.58 -0.16 -25.78
C PRO A 94 -5.19 -1.50 -25.19
N CYS A 95 -5.76 -1.82 -24.03
CA CYS A 95 -5.62 -3.12 -23.41
C CYS A 95 -5.56 -4.14 -24.54
N PRO A 96 -4.42 -4.83 -24.77
CA PRO A 96 -4.42 -5.87 -25.77
C PRO A 96 -5.43 -6.85 -25.22
N SER A 97 -6.66 -6.78 -25.77
CA SER A 97 -7.56 -7.89 -25.75
C SER A 97 -6.65 -9.01 -26.22
N PHE A 98 -6.41 -9.98 -25.34
CA PHE A 98 -5.75 -11.21 -25.72
C PHE A 98 -6.73 -11.88 -26.70
N GLN A 99 -6.85 -11.32 -27.91
CA GLN A 99 -7.30 -12.02 -29.07
C GLN A 99 -6.27 -13.11 -29.19
N LYS A 100 -6.63 -14.29 -28.70
CA LYS A 100 -6.08 -15.54 -29.15
C LYS A 100 -5.94 -15.43 -30.68
N THR A 101 -4.76 -15.10 -31.18
CA THR A 101 -4.35 -15.53 -32.50
C THR A 101 -4.17 -17.04 -32.40
N MET A 102 -5.29 -17.75 -32.44
CA MET A 102 -5.34 -19.16 -32.81
C MET A 102 -5.28 -19.18 -34.32
N THR A 103 -4.12 -19.58 -34.81
CA THR A 103 -3.93 -20.19 -36.12
C THR A 103 -4.79 -21.45 -36.22
#